data_AF-A0A7D5YRG1-F1
#
_entry.id   AF-A0A7D5YRG1-F1
#
_cell.length_a   1.000
_cell.length_b   1.000
_cell.length_c   1.000
_cell.angle_alpha   90.00
_cell.angle_beta   90.00
_cell.angle_gamma   90.00
#
_symmetry.space_group_name_H-M   'P 1'
#
loop_
_entity.id
_entity.type
_entity.pdbx_description
1 polymer ?
#
loop_
_entity_poly.entity_id
_entity_poly.type
_entity_poly.pdbx_seq_one_letter_code
_entity_poly.pdbx_strand_id
1 'polypeptide(L)'
;MSAAEASTSQQTETGGEKQYDVCLQYIVDGTYLFGVIKKDACVYAKSCVVFGPAFKKSGETSEIDYPLRMVENCENRPPSKACIKICNIGTDELHKFVPAIVTFNSEVEPFRTHEDQSPGNFMRHAWRQARLNGALNKAQYDAGCEVFRLCNLKVDDQSWPDEEIGRVRELVMRKGGVWYEIDQNGRSEPRMFLNGHQLELDRYTGKLHDVTRRTRRIRHAGRRG
;
A
#
# COMPACT_ATOMS: atom_id res chain seq x y z
N MET A 1 -26.10 55.71 -22.02
CA MET A 1 -25.47 54.38 -21.96
C MET A 1 -24.47 54.36 -20.81
N SER A 2 -24.17 53.15 -20.32
CA SER A 2 -23.20 52.79 -19.27
C SER A 2 -23.77 52.63 -17.86
N ALA A 3 -24.35 51.45 -17.63
CA ALA A 3 -24.44 50.84 -16.31
C ALA A 3 -23.05 50.34 -15.89
N ALA A 4 -22.69 50.56 -14.63
CA ALA A 4 -21.48 50.02 -14.02
C ALA A 4 -21.62 48.49 -13.89
N GLU A 5 -20.74 47.74 -14.54
CA GLU A 5 -20.63 46.30 -14.35
C GLU A 5 -20.02 46.03 -12.97
N ALA A 6 -20.82 45.36 -12.13
CA ALA A 6 -20.40 44.83 -10.85
C ALA A 6 -19.33 43.75 -11.09
N SER A 7 -18.14 43.99 -10.55
CA SER A 7 -17.06 43.01 -10.47
C SER A 7 -17.47 41.88 -9.51
N THR A 8 -17.90 40.74 -10.07
CA THR A 8 -18.00 39.48 -9.34
C THR A 8 -16.61 38.86 -9.27
N SER A 9 -15.89 39.17 -8.18
CA SER A 9 -14.70 38.42 -7.80
C SER A 9 -15.13 37.04 -7.28
N GLN A 10 -15.28 36.06 -8.18
CA GLN A 10 -15.21 34.66 -7.79
C GLN A 10 -13.75 34.36 -7.44
N GLN A 11 -13.46 34.34 -6.15
CA GLN A 11 -12.27 33.64 -5.65
C GLN A 11 -12.50 32.15 -5.92
N THR A 12 -11.98 31.67 -7.03
CA THR A 12 -11.78 30.24 -7.25
C THR A 12 -10.78 29.77 -6.21
N GLU A 13 -11.27 29.13 -5.14
CA GLU A 13 -10.44 28.27 -4.32
C GLU A 13 -9.74 27.30 -5.27
N THR A 14 -8.43 27.46 -5.45
CA THR A 14 -7.58 26.47 -6.11
C THR A 14 -7.53 25.23 -5.22
N GLY A 15 -8.60 24.44 -5.24
CA GLY A 15 -8.65 23.11 -4.68
C GLY A 15 -7.71 22.23 -5.49
N GLY A 16 -6.50 22.00 -4.97
CA GLY A 16 -5.56 21.06 -5.58
C GLY A 16 -6.25 19.71 -5.78
N GLU A 17 -6.00 19.07 -6.93
CA GLU A 17 -6.56 17.77 -7.25
C GLU A 17 -6.27 16.78 -6.12
N LYS A 18 -7.30 16.04 -5.68
CA LYS A 18 -7.15 15.04 -4.63
C LYS A 18 -6.20 13.95 -5.13
N GLN A 19 -5.17 13.67 -4.33
CA GLN A 19 -4.21 12.61 -4.58
C GLN A 19 -4.40 11.45 -3.59
N TYR A 20 -4.07 10.25 -4.06
CA TYR A 20 -4.18 9.01 -3.32
C TYR A 20 -2.85 8.27 -3.35
N ASP A 21 -2.54 7.54 -2.29
CA ASP A 21 -1.49 6.55 -2.27
C ASP A 21 -2.10 5.18 -2.61
N VAL A 22 -1.44 4.46 -3.51
CA VAL A 22 -1.71 3.04 -3.75
C VAL A 22 -0.63 2.23 -3.04
N CYS A 23 -1.04 1.27 -2.23
CA CYS A 23 -0.18 0.47 -1.39
C CYS A 23 -0.37 -1.02 -1.64
N LEU A 24 0.68 -1.81 -1.44
CA LEU A 24 0.60 -3.25 -1.30
C LEU A 24 0.43 -3.60 0.18
N GLN A 25 -0.71 -4.17 0.57
CA GLN A 25 -0.89 -4.72 1.90
C GLN A 25 -0.46 -6.17 1.90
N TYR A 26 0.39 -6.52 2.86
CA TYR A 26 0.86 -7.87 3.09
C TYR A 26 0.07 -8.50 4.24
N ILE A 27 -0.48 -9.69 3.99
CA ILE A 27 -1.15 -10.49 5.02
C ILE A 27 -0.18 -11.55 5.54
N VAL A 28 0.08 -12.59 4.76
CA VAL A 28 0.98 -13.71 5.07
C VAL A 28 1.23 -14.52 3.78
N ASP A 29 2.35 -15.23 3.70
CA ASP A 29 2.65 -16.26 2.68
C ASP A 29 2.28 -15.86 1.23
N GLY A 30 2.87 -14.78 0.72
CA GLY A 30 2.62 -14.32 -0.65
C GLY A 30 1.19 -13.81 -0.91
N THR A 31 0.38 -13.61 0.12
CA THR A 31 -0.96 -13.04 0.03
C THR A 31 -0.91 -11.52 0.18
N TYR A 32 -1.29 -10.84 -0.89
CA TYR A 32 -1.27 -9.39 -0.99
C TYR A 32 -2.64 -8.82 -1.35
N LEU A 33 -2.83 -7.53 -1.03
CA LEU A 33 -4.01 -6.75 -1.36
C LEU A 33 -3.58 -5.36 -1.83
N PHE A 34 -4.39 -4.68 -2.64
CA PHE A 34 -4.21 -3.26 -2.94
C PHE A 34 -4.95 -2.42 -1.92
N GLY A 35 -4.24 -1.52 -1.24
CA GLY A 35 -4.82 -0.46 -0.45
C GLY A 35 -4.86 0.84 -1.24
N VAL A 36 -5.99 1.53 -1.24
CA VAL A 36 -6.10 2.92 -1.70
C VAL A 36 -6.41 3.78 -0.49
N ILE A 37 -5.57 4.79 -0.27
CA ILE A 37 -5.70 5.72 0.85
C ILE A 37 -5.45 7.14 0.38
N LYS A 38 -6.01 8.14 1.08
CA LYS A 38 -5.67 9.54 0.81
C LYS A 38 -4.16 9.73 0.91
N LYS A 39 -3.60 10.58 0.06
CA LYS A 39 -2.16 10.88 0.08
C LYS A 39 -1.70 11.28 1.48
N ASP A 40 -0.51 10.81 1.84
CA ASP A 40 0.17 11.04 3.13
C ASP A 40 -0.57 10.43 4.34
N ALA A 41 -1.67 9.71 4.11
CA ALA A 41 -2.34 8.91 5.13
C ALA A 41 -1.90 7.43 5.10
N CYS A 42 -0.87 7.07 4.31
CA CYS A 42 -0.23 5.75 4.30
C CYS A 42 0.09 5.17 5.67
N VAL A 43 0.26 6.04 6.67
CA VAL A 43 0.60 5.68 8.05
C VAL A 43 -0.60 5.30 8.92
N TYR A 44 -1.83 5.52 8.43
CA TYR A 44 -3.10 5.20 9.09
C TYR A 44 -3.85 4.11 8.31
N ALA A 45 -3.30 2.89 8.21
CA ALA A 45 -3.93 1.84 7.39
C ALA A 45 -5.32 1.36 7.88
N LYS A 46 -5.85 1.89 9.00
CA LYS A 46 -7.25 1.67 9.41
C LYS A 46 -8.27 2.41 8.52
N SER A 47 -7.85 3.36 7.68
CA SER A 47 -8.75 4.17 6.85
C SER A 47 -8.48 4.04 5.34
N CYS A 48 -8.16 2.84 4.89
CA CYS A 48 -7.96 2.54 3.47
C CYS A 48 -9.10 1.68 2.92
N VAL A 49 -9.43 1.90 1.64
CA VAL A 49 -10.24 0.96 0.86
C VAL A 49 -9.31 -0.13 0.37
N VAL A 50 -9.66 -1.39 0.56
CA VAL A 50 -8.79 -2.52 0.23
C VAL A 50 -9.43 -3.42 -0.81
N PHE A 51 -8.64 -3.82 -1.80
CA PHE A 51 -9.05 -4.70 -2.89
C PHE A 51 -8.13 -5.93 -2.94
N GLY A 52 -8.70 -7.13 -2.92
CA GLY A 52 -7.91 -8.36 -3.07
C GLY A 52 -8.79 -9.61 -3.13
N PRO A 53 -8.19 -10.82 -3.06
CA PRO A 53 -8.95 -12.06 -3.00
C PRO A 53 -9.96 -12.10 -1.86
N ALA A 54 -11.05 -12.82 -2.07
CA ALA A 54 -12.01 -13.15 -1.02
C ALA A 54 -11.44 -14.18 -0.03
N PHE A 55 -11.90 -14.13 1.22
CA PHE A 55 -11.53 -15.07 2.28
C PHE A 55 -12.75 -15.84 2.76
N LYS A 56 -12.56 -17.13 3.07
CA LYS A 56 -13.63 -17.98 3.61
C LYS A 56 -14.03 -17.50 5.01
N LYS A 57 -15.31 -17.70 5.34
CA LYS A 57 -15.84 -17.43 6.68
C LYS A 57 -15.50 -18.59 7.62
N SER A 58 -14.33 -18.59 8.27
CA SER A 58 -14.06 -19.51 9.40
C SER A 58 -12.94 -19.03 10.34
N GLY A 59 -12.95 -19.57 11.56
CA GLY A 59 -12.38 -18.97 12.76
C GLY A 59 -10.95 -19.32 13.16
N GLU A 60 -10.02 -19.66 12.26
CA GLU A 60 -8.58 -19.68 12.62
C GLU A 60 -7.54 -19.77 11.46
N THR A 61 -7.92 -19.73 10.18
CA THR A 61 -6.94 -19.78 9.07
C THR A 61 -7.15 -18.66 8.06
N SER A 62 -6.05 -18.13 7.51
CA SER A 62 -6.02 -17.12 6.43
C SER A 62 -6.42 -17.73 5.08
N GLU A 63 -7.48 -18.54 5.05
CA GLU A 63 -7.82 -19.37 3.89
C GLU A 63 -8.59 -18.56 2.83
N ILE A 64 -8.05 -18.58 1.62
CA ILE A 64 -8.56 -17.84 0.47
C ILE A 64 -9.70 -18.62 -0.19
N ASP A 65 -10.73 -17.89 -0.58
CA ASP A 65 -11.87 -18.42 -1.33
C ASP A 65 -11.52 -18.56 -2.82
N TYR A 66 -11.88 -19.70 -3.40
CA TYR A 66 -11.60 -20.04 -4.79
C TYR A 66 -12.92 -20.29 -5.55
N PRO A 67 -13.06 -19.80 -6.79
CA PRO A 67 -12.05 -19.13 -7.62
C PRO A 67 -11.68 -17.71 -7.16
N LEU A 68 -10.44 -17.28 -7.45
CA LEU A 68 -9.96 -15.95 -7.07
C LEU A 68 -10.74 -14.85 -7.81
N ARG A 69 -11.24 -13.89 -7.04
CA ARG A 69 -11.95 -12.70 -7.51
C ARG A 69 -11.51 -11.49 -6.72
N MET A 70 -11.49 -10.32 -7.37
CA MET A 70 -11.19 -9.06 -6.69
C MET A 70 -12.41 -8.62 -5.88
N VAL A 71 -12.25 -8.46 -4.57
CA VAL A 71 -13.29 -8.03 -3.64
C VAL A 71 -12.83 -6.78 -2.90
N GLU A 72 -13.69 -5.77 -2.88
CA GLU A 72 -13.54 -4.59 -2.06
C GLU A 72 -13.91 -4.90 -0.61
N ASN A 73 -13.06 -4.52 0.35
CA ASN A 73 -13.29 -4.56 1.78
C ASN A 73 -13.90 -5.90 2.26
N CYS A 74 -13.31 -7.03 1.85
CA CYS A 74 -13.76 -8.36 2.25
C CYS A 74 -13.88 -8.46 3.78
N GLU A 75 -15.07 -8.83 4.27
CA GLU A 75 -15.40 -8.85 5.71
C GLU A 75 -14.52 -9.85 6.50
N ASN A 76 -14.24 -11.01 5.92
CA ASN A 76 -13.47 -12.09 6.55
C ASN A 76 -11.95 -11.94 6.36
N ARG A 77 -11.49 -10.77 5.92
CA ARG A 77 -10.08 -10.52 5.62
C ARG A 77 -9.23 -10.54 6.90
N PRO A 78 -8.13 -11.32 6.95
CA PRO A 78 -7.20 -11.27 8.07
C PRO A 78 -6.55 -9.88 8.21
N PRO A 79 -6.07 -9.51 9.41
CA PRO A 79 -5.36 -8.25 9.61
C PRO A 79 -4.08 -8.20 8.78
N SER A 80 -3.78 -7.03 8.21
CA SER A 80 -2.53 -6.82 7.48
C SER A 80 -1.33 -6.74 8.43
N LYS A 81 -0.25 -7.43 8.07
CA LYS A 81 1.04 -7.37 8.76
C LYS A 81 1.91 -6.23 8.25
N ALA A 82 1.69 -5.79 7.01
CA ALA A 82 2.35 -4.59 6.48
C ALA A 82 1.50 -3.86 5.46
N CYS A 83 1.82 -2.59 5.26
CA CYS A 83 1.35 -1.75 4.17
C CYS A 83 2.59 -1.10 3.54
N ILE A 84 2.85 -1.35 2.26
CA ILE A 84 4.01 -0.83 1.52
C ILE A 84 3.49 0.17 0.48
N LYS A 85 3.94 1.42 0.52
CA LYS A 85 3.58 2.40 -0.53
C LYS A 85 4.19 1.98 -1.87
N ILE A 86 3.37 1.96 -2.92
CA ILE A 86 3.82 1.73 -4.29
C ILE A 86 4.00 3.06 -5.02
N CYS A 87 2.93 3.83 -5.14
CA CYS A 87 2.92 5.07 -5.91
C CYS A 87 1.77 6.00 -5.50
N ASN A 88 1.76 7.20 -6.09
CA ASN A 88 0.66 8.15 -6.00
C ASN A 88 -0.15 8.18 -7.30
N ILE A 89 -1.47 8.32 -7.18
CA ILE A 89 -2.40 8.50 -8.30
C ILE A 89 -3.33 9.70 -8.03
N GLY A 90 -3.81 10.35 -9.10
CA GLY A 90 -4.82 11.39 -9.02
C GLY A 90 -6.24 10.83 -8.98
N THR A 91 -7.22 11.72 -9.03
CA THR A 91 -8.65 11.35 -9.01
C THR A 91 -9.06 10.64 -10.30
N ASP A 92 -8.60 11.12 -11.45
CA ASP A 92 -8.91 10.51 -12.75
C ASP A 92 -8.32 9.11 -12.89
N GLU A 93 -7.07 8.92 -12.43
CA GLU A 93 -6.46 7.59 -12.38
C GLU A 93 -7.20 6.66 -11.42
N LEU A 94 -7.64 7.15 -10.26
CA LEU A 94 -8.44 6.36 -9.32
C LEU A 94 -9.75 5.86 -9.96
N HIS A 95 -10.44 6.74 -10.70
CA HIS A 95 -11.66 6.39 -11.43
C HIS A 95 -11.45 5.32 -12.51
N LYS A 96 -10.22 5.17 -13.02
CA LYS A 96 -9.84 4.09 -13.94
C LYS A 96 -9.33 2.84 -13.21
N PHE A 97 -8.63 3.04 -12.10
CA PHE A 97 -7.94 2.00 -11.35
C PHE A 97 -8.93 0.98 -10.76
N VAL A 98 -9.92 1.45 -10.00
CA VAL A 98 -10.87 0.58 -9.30
C VAL A 98 -11.66 -0.29 -10.28
N PRO A 99 -12.28 0.25 -11.35
CA PRO A 99 -12.95 -0.60 -12.33
C PRO A 99 -12.01 -1.62 -12.98
N ALA A 100 -10.79 -1.22 -13.34
CA ALA A 100 -9.84 -2.11 -14.01
C ALA A 100 -9.44 -3.32 -13.15
N ILE A 101 -9.28 -3.15 -11.84
CA ILE A 101 -8.92 -4.28 -10.96
C ILE A 101 -10.14 -5.08 -10.50
N VAL A 102 -11.32 -4.46 -10.34
CA VAL A 102 -12.54 -5.16 -9.90
C VAL A 102 -13.12 -6.03 -11.03
N THR A 103 -13.05 -5.55 -12.27
CA THR A 103 -13.46 -6.33 -13.46
C THR A 103 -12.50 -7.45 -13.80
N PHE A 104 -11.30 -7.46 -13.22
CA PHE A 104 -10.37 -8.56 -13.39
C PHE A 104 -10.90 -9.82 -12.70
N ASN A 105 -11.25 -10.79 -13.52
CA ASN A 105 -11.62 -12.14 -13.09
C ASN A 105 -10.57 -13.13 -13.58
N SER A 106 -10.18 -14.06 -12.71
CA SER A 106 -9.22 -15.13 -13.03
C SER A 106 -9.70 -16.06 -14.16
N GLU A 107 -11.00 -16.05 -14.49
CA GLU A 107 -11.58 -16.88 -15.54
C GLU A 107 -11.45 -16.29 -16.96
N VAL A 108 -11.06 -15.02 -17.11
CA VAL A 108 -11.12 -14.24 -18.37
C VAL A 108 -9.72 -14.00 -19.01
N GLU A 109 -8.91 -15.05 -19.11
CA GLU A 109 -7.81 -15.18 -20.11
C GLU A 109 -6.37 -14.62 -19.87
N PRO A 110 -5.87 -14.41 -18.64
CA PRO A 110 -4.40 -14.61 -18.45
C PRO A 110 -4.03 -15.50 -17.26
N PHE A 111 -4.96 -15.79 -16.36
CA PHE A 111 -4.67 -16.60 -15.16
C PHE A 111 -4.70 -18.11 -15.45
N ARG A 112 -5.43 -18.54 -16.49
CA ARG A 112 -5.59 -19.95 -16.87
C ARG A 112 -4.34 -20.59 -17.50
N THR A 113 -3.45 -19.79 -18.10
CA THR A 113 -2.32 -20.30 -18.89
C THR A 113 -0.98 -20.30 -18.13
N HIS A 114 -0.95 -19.85 -16.87
CA HIS A 114 0.27 -19.81 -16.06
C HIS A 114 0.34 -20.96 -15.04
N GLU A 115 1.54 -21.51 -14.87
CA GLU A 115 1.89 -22.57 -13.92
C GLU A 115 1.70 -22.16 -12.44
N ASP A 116 1.52 -20.86 -12.16
CA ASP A 116 1.39 -20.29 -10.82
C ASP A 116 0.02 -19.60 -10.64
N GLN A 117 -0.91 -20.29 -9.98
CA GLN A 117 -2.24 -19.78 -9.61
C GLN A 117 -2.27 -19.14 -8.21
N SER A 118 -1.12 -18.73 -7.67
CA SER A 118 -1.05 -18.12 -6.35
C SER A 118 -1.80 -16.78 -6.27
N PRO A 119 -2.30 -16.41 -5.08
CA PRO A 119 -2.86 -15.08 -4.81
C PRO A 119 -1.91 -13.95 -5.20
N GLY A 120 -0.60 -14.11 -4.96
CA GLY A 120 0.39 -13.12 -5.37
C GLY A 120 0.50 -12.96 -6.88
N ASN A 121 0.38 -14.04 -7.66
CA ASN A 121 0.29 -13.92 -9.12
C ASN A 121 -1.01 -13.25 -9.56
N PHE A 122 -2.14 -13.56 -8.90
CA PHE A 122 -3.43 -12.94 -9.19
C PHE A 122 -3.37 -11.42 -9.05
N MET A 123 -2.78 -10.93 -7.96
CA MET A 123 -2.59 -9.49 -7.74
C MET A 123 -1.66 -8.85 -8.78
N ARG A 124 -0.59 -9.52 -9.21
CA ARG A 124 0.30 -9.03 -10.29
C ARG A 124 -0.45 -8.85 -11.62
N HIS A 125 -1.32 -9.79 -11.97
CA HIS A 125 -2.14 -9.69 -13.18
C HIS A 125 -3.18 -8.56 -13.08
N ALA A 126 -3.80 -8.37 -11.91
CA ALA A 126 -4.68 -7.22 -11.68
C ALA A 126 -3.94 -5.88 -11.85
N TRP A 127 -2.69 -5.78 -11.36
CA TRP A 127 -1.84 -4.59 -11.58
C TRP A 127 -1.58 -4.32 -13.07
N ARG A 128 -1.32 -5.37 -13.84
CA ARG A 128 -1.17 -5.28 -15.30
C ARG A 128 -2.46 -4.81 -15.97
N GLN A 129 -3.63 -5.28 -15.52
CA GLN A 129 -4.90 -4.80 -16.05
C GLN A 129 -5.13 -3.32 -15.80
N ALA A 130 -4.79 -2.81 -14.61
CA ALA A 130 -4.83 -1.38 -14.33
C ALA A 130 -3.97 -0.56 -15.30
N ARG A 131 -2.76 -1.05 -15.65
CA ARG A 131 -1.90 -0.40 -16.65
C ARG A 131 -2.51 -0.42 -18.05
N LEU A 132 -3.03 -1.57 -18.50
CA LEU A 132 -3.64 -1.71 -19.82
C LEU A 132 -4.86 -0.80 -20.01
N ASN A 133 -5.62 -0.56 -18.93
CA ASN A 133 -6.77 0.34 -18.92
C ASN A 133 -6.40 1.82 -18.69
N GLY A 134 -5.11 2.16 -18.73
CA GLY A 134 -4.65 3.55 -18.60
C GLY A 134 -4.81 4.15 -17.20
N ALA A 135 -5.03 3.34 -16.17
CA ALA A 135 -5.07 3.80 -14.78
C ALA A 135 -3.67 4.09 -14.21
N LEU A 136 -2.63 3.55 -14.83
CA LEU A 136 -1.24 3.72 -14.42
C LEU A 136 -0.39 4.17 -15.59
N ASN A 137 0.49 5.14 -15.36
CA ASN A 137 1.60 5.45 -16.25
C ASN A 137 2.71 4.39 -16.11
N LYS A 138 3.72 4.46 -16.99
CA LYS A 138 4.83 3.48 -17.00
C LYS A 138 5.60 3.47 -15.67
N ALA A 139 5.92 4.63 -15.12
CA ALA A 139 6.72 4.72 -13.90
C ALA A 139 5.97 4.15 -12.68
N GLN A 140 4.67 4.41 -12.56
CA GLN A 140 3.81 3.83 -11.53
C GLN A 140 3.74 2.30 -11.69
N TYR A 141 3.50 1.82 -12.92
CA TYR A 141 3.44 0.38 -13.20
C TYR A 141 4.75 -0.34 -12.82
N ASP A 142 5.89 0.20 -13.27
CA ASP A 142 7.21 -0.35 -13.00
C ASP A 142 7.53 -0.38 -11.51
N ALA A 143 7.14 0.67 -10.76
CA ALA A 143 7.29 0.69 -9.30
C ALA A 143 6.50 -0.43 -8.62
N GLY A 144 5.28 -0.73 -9.07
CA GLY A 144 4.50 -1.86 -8.57
C GLY A 144 5.16 -3.21 -8.89
N CYS A 145 5.62 -3.39 -10.13
CA CYS A 145 6.35 -4.60 -10.52
C CYS A 145 7.62 -4.81 -9.68
N GLU A 146 8.36 -3.74 -9.39
CA GLU A 146 9.53 -3.78 -8.52
C GLU A 146 9.16 -4.25 -7.11
N VAL A 147 8.12 -3.67 -6.50
CA VAL A 147 7.65 -4.07 -5.15
C VAL A 147 7.23 -5.55 -5.13
N PHE A 148 6.41 -6.00 -6.08
CA PHE A 148 6.02 -7.41 -6.17
C PHE A 148 7.22 -8.36 -6.33
N ARG A 149 8.19 -7.98 -7.18
CA ARG A 149 9.41 -8.76 -7.38
C ARG A 149 10.23 -8.84 -6.10
N LEU A 150 10.39 -7.72 -5.40
CA LEU A 150 11.19 -7.63 -4.17
C LEU A 150 10.56 -8.37 -2.99
N CYS A 151 9.23 -8.40 -2.87
CA CYS A 151 8.59 -9.26 -1.87
C CYS A 151 8.87 -10.75 -2.16
N ASN A 152 8.79 -11.15 -3.43
CA ASN A 152 8.90 -12.55 -3.88
C ASN A 152 10.31 -12.93 -4.40
N LEU A 153 11.37 -12.19 -4.03
CA LEU A 153 12.75 -12.52 -4.41
C LEU A 153 13.07 -13.96 -3.96
N LYS A 154 13.18 -14.88 -4.92
CA LYS A 154 13.64 -16.26 -4.71
C LYS A 154 15.04 -16.50 -5.28
N VAL A 155 15.81 -15.45 -5.60
CA VAL A 155 17.05 -15.61 -6.38
C VAL A 155 18.16 -14.72 -5.83
N ASP A 156 19.27 -15.38 -5.43
CA ASP A 156 20.70 -15.04 -5.24
C ASP A 156 21.18 -13.60 -4.98
N ASP A 157 20.29 -12.63 -4.77
CA ASP A 157 20.66 -11.28 -4.37
C ASP A 157 20.87 -11.22 -2.86
N GLN A 158 22.11 -11.50 -2.44
CA GLN A 158 22.55 -11.48 -1.03
C GLN A 158 22.40 -10.11 -0.35
N SER A 159 22.04 -9.04 -1.08
CA SER A 159 21.80 -7.72 -0.48
C SER A 159 20.41 -7.58 0.15
N TRP A 160 19.54 -8.59 0.00
CA TRP A 160 18.18 -8.62 0.54
C TRP A 160 18.00 -9.74 1.57
N PRO A 161 17.08 -9.59 2.54
CA PRO A 161 16.75 -10.66 3.47
C PRO A 161 16.25 -11.95 2.78
N ASP A 162 16.65 -13.11 3.30
CA ASP A 162 16.25 -14.43 2.77
C ASP A 162 14.80 -14.78 3.09
N GLU A 163 14.27 -14.26 4.20
CA GLU A 163 12.88 -14.45 4.59
C GLU A 163 11.97 -13.39 3.96
N GLU A 164 10.81 -13.81 3.46
CA GLU A 164 9.81 -12.92 2.87
C GLU A 164 9.41 -11.78 3.82
N ILE A 165 9.21 -12.12 5.09
CA ILE A 165 8.86 -11.14 6.13
C ILE A 165 9.94 -10.06 6.30
N GLY A 166 11.22 -10.45 6.20
CA GLY A 166 12.36 -9.54 6.24
C GLY A 166 12.37 -8.60 5.04
N ARG A 167 12.10 -9.13 3.83
CA ARG A 167 12.02 -8.32 2.60
C ARG A 167 10.88 -7.33 2.63
N VAL A 168 9.70 -7.77 3.08
CA VAL A 168 8.52 -6.90 3.26
C VAL A 168 8.84 -5.76 4.22
N ARG A 169 9.48 -6.06 5.36
CA ARG A 169 9.89 -5.03 6.32
C ARG A 169 10.86 -4.02 5.72
N GLU A 170 11.88 -4.48 5.00
CA GLU A 170 12.85 -3.61 4.33
C GLU A 170 12.17 -2.71 3.28
N LEU A 171 11.19 -3.25 2.53
CA LEU A 171 10.39 -2.48 1.58
C LEU A 171 9.54 -1.40 2.26
N VAL A 172 8.88 -1.72 3.37
CA VAL A 172 8.14 -0.71 4.16
C VAL A 172 9.08 0.43 4.57
N MET A 173 10.29 0.11 5.02
CA MET A 173 11.27 1.13 5.41
C MET A 173 11.67 2.00 4.21
N ARG A 174 12.04 1.40 3.08
CA ARG A 174 12.56 2.13 1.91
C ARG A 174 11.49 2.93 1.16
N LYS A 175 10.33 2.34 0.94
CA LYS A 175 9.24 2.93 0.14
C LYS A 175 8.25 3.73 0.99
N GLY A 176 8.27 3.53 2.31
CA GLY A 176 7.29 4.07 3.25
C GLY A 176 6.07 3.16 3.41
N GLY A 177 5.29 3.42 4.46
CA GLY A 177 4.11 2.65 4.82
C GLY A 177 4.08 2.31 6.31
N VAL A 178 3.51 1.15 6.66
CA VAL A 178 3.35 0.70 8.05
C VAL A 178 3.76 -0.75 8.19
N TRP A 179 4.53 -1.03 9.24
CA TRP A 179 4.85 -2.37 9.70
C TRP A 179 4.10 -2.65 11.00
N TYR A 180 3.28 -3.69 11.02
CA TYR A 180 2.54 -4.13 12.19
C TYR A 180 3.34 -5.24 12.87
N GLU A 181 4.29 -4.85 13.73
CA GLU A 181 5.02 -5.80 14.57
C GLU A 181 4.09 -6.30 15.66
N ILE A 182 3.92 -7.61 15.80
CA ILE A 182 3.19 -8.20 16.93
C ILE A 182 4.23 -8.49 18.00
N ASP A 183 4.14 -7.84 19.15
CA ASP A 183 5.01 -8.15 20.28
C ASP A 183 4.70 -9.54 20.85
N GLN A 184 5.55 -10.04 21.76
CA GLN A 184 5.39 -11.35 22.38
C GLN A 184 4.08 -11.50 23.19
N ASN A 185 3.36 -10.40 23.43
CA ASN A 185 2.09 -10.36 24.14
C ASN A 185 0.90 -10.15 23.18
N GLY A 186 1.10 -10.28 21.87
CA GLY A 186 0.07 -10.10 20.85
C GLY A 186 -0.31 -8.63 20.60
N ARG A 187 0.40 -7.66 21.18
CA ARG A 187 0.13 -6.23 20.98
C ARG A 187 0.93 -5.75 19.78
N SER A 188 0.23 -5.17 18.81
CA SER A 188 0.89 -4.54 17.67
C SER A 188 0.86 -3.03 17.80
N GLU A 189 2.00 -2.42 18.14
CA GLU A 189 2.18 -1.00 17.89
C GLU A 189 2.69 -0.82 16.45
N PRO A 190 1.92 -0.13 15.58
CA PRO A 190 2.32 0.06 14.20
C PRO A 190 3.57 0.94 14.12
N ARG A 191 4.60 0.45 13.44
CA ARG A 191 5.79 1.25 13.10
C ARG A 191 5.57 1.91 11.75
N MET A 192 5.51 3.23 11.74
CA MET A 192 5.20 4.02 10.54
C MET A 192 6.49 4.51 9.90
N PHE A 193 6.54 4.49 8.57
CA PHE A 193 7.69 4.93 7.79
C PHE A 193 7.25 5.86 6.67
N LEU A 194 8.00 6.94 6.45
CA LEU A 194 7.82 7.83 5.32
C LEU A 194 9.17 8.15 4.70
N ASN A 195 9.39 7.72 3.45
CA ASN A 195 10.63 7.96 2.70
C ASN A 195 11.91 7.56 3.47
N GLY A 196 11.94 6.40 4.14
CA GLY A 196 13.09 5.97 4.94
C GLY A 196 13.14 6.48 6.38
N HIS A 197 12.24 7.39 6.77
CA HIS A 197 12.19 7.94 8.13
C HIS A 197 11.13 7.22 8.97
N GLN A 198 11.51 6.76 10.16
CA GLN A 198 10.56 6.23 11.11
C GLN A 198 9.79 7.39 11.75
N LEU A 199 8.47 7.27 11.77
CA LEU A 199 7.55 8.22 12.36
C LEU A 199 6.91 7.64 13.62
N GLU A 200 6.68 8.49 14.60
CA GLU A 200 5.85 8.21 15.78
C GLU A 200 4.63 9.14 15.78
N LEU A 201 3.47 8.59 16.15
CA LEU A 201 2.25 9.37 16.35
C LEU A 201 2.20 9.85 17.80
N ASP A 202 2.21 11.17 17.98
CA ASP A 202 1.96 11.77 19.28
C ASP A 202 0.47 11.55 19.64
N ARG A 203 0.23 10.79 20.71
CA ARG A 203 -1.11 10.38 21.14
C ARG A 203 -1.98 11.55 21.62
N TYR A 204 -1.39 12.67 22.01
CA TYR A 204 -2.10 13.83 22.55
C TYR A 204 -2.45 14.85 21.47
N THR A 205 -1.56 15.01 20.48
CA THR A 205 -1.70 16.02 19.42
C THR A 205 -2.16 15.43 18.09
N GLY A 206 -2.08 14.10 17.93
CA GLY A 206 -2.36 13.42 16.66
C GLY A 206 -1.34 13.71 15.55
N LYS A 207 -0.19 14.32 15.89
CA LYS A 207 0.85 14.69 14.91
C LYS A 207 1.92 13.61 14.79
N LEU A 208 2.48 13.50 13.59
CA LEU A 208 3.59 12.59 13.30
C LEU A 208 4.93 13.28 13.52
N HIS A 209 5.87 12.58 14.14
CA HIS A 209 7.23 13.08 14.41
C HIS A 209 8.29 12.12 13.88
N ASP A 210 9.30 12.65 13.17
CA ASP A 210 10.49 11.88 12.76
C ASP A 210 11.36 11.56 13.97
N VAL A 211 11.51 10.27 14.26
CA VAL A 211 12.32 9.77 15.38
C VAL A 211 13.69 9.25 14.98
N THR A 212 13.97 9.12 13.68
CA THR A 212 15.30 8.78 13.15
C THR A 212 16.37 9.79 13.58
N ARG A 213 15.97 11.06 13.81
CA ARG A 213 16.88 12.12 14.27
C ARG A 213 17.19 12.07 15.77
N ARG A 214 16.36 11.44 16.61
CA ARG A 214 16.59 11.37 18.07
C ARG A 214 17.69 10.36 18.44
N THR A 215 17.77 9.24 17.75
CA THR A 215 18.77 8.17 18.00
C THR A 215 20.21 8.57 17.67
N ARG A 216 20.43 9.49 16.70
CA ARG A 216 21.79 10.00 16.41
C ARG A 216 22.33 10.94 17.48
N ARG A 217 21.49 11.72 18.19
CA ARG A 217 21.95 12.62 19.26
C ARG A 217 22.40 11.87 20.51
N ILE A 218 21.77 10.75 20.83
CA ILE A 218 22.12 9.96 22.03
C ILE A 218 23.48 9.26 21.84
N ARG A 219 23.80 8.77 20.63
CA ARG A 219 25.11 8.13 20.35
C ARG A 219 26.31 9.09 20.39
N HIS A 220 26.11 10.40 20.22
CA HIS A 220 27.18 11.39 20.35
C HIS A 220 27.34 11.94 21.77
N ALA A 221 26.33 11.82 22.63
CA ALA A 221 26.42 12.23 24.03
C ALA A 221 27.16 11.20 24.92
N GLY A 222 27.25 9.93 24.49
CA GLY A 222 27.92 8.85 25.25
C GLY A 222 29.40 8.63 24.95
N ARG A 223 30.07 9.55 24.23
CA ARG A 223 31.49 9.41 23.82
C ARG A 223 32.41 10.50 24.41
N ARG A 224 32.00 11.10 25.52
CA ARG A 224 32.85 11.93 26.39
C ARG A 224 32.65 11.45 27.83
N GLY A 225 33.48 10.50 28.22
CA GLY A 225 33.65 9.96 29.56
C GLY A 225 34.97 9.24 29.58
#